data_AF-A0A506Y5Z4-F1
#
_entry.id   AF-A0A506Y5Z4-F1
#
_cell.length_a   1.000
_cell.length_b   1.000
_cell.length_c   1.000
_cell.angle_alpha   90.00
_cell.angle_beta   90.00
_cell.angle_gamma   90.00
#
_symmetry.space_group_name_H-M   'P 1'
#
loop_
_entity.id
_entity.type
_entity.pdbx_description
1 polymer ?
#
loop_
_entity_poly.entity_id
_entity_poly.type
_entity_poly.pdbx_seq_one_letter_code
_entity_poly.pdbx_strand_id
1 'polypeptide(L)'
;MNEPNILRSARGEQIADVAQRLHAEFPRVPLAEVFEIVIEEHRAILDHDPAAPITGLVAAGALERVARRQSIAELEQLMLTDRTSALHWASPDRDIWVAEDNAGWVGMIERHGAHFHVVGHLGQDLGDFADLTAAAAALTHTELVQIYSAITPA
;
A
#
# COMPACT_ATOMS: atom_id res chain seq x y z
N MET A 1 -32.92 -8.52 -19.53
CA MET A 1 -32.65 -8.78 -18.10
C MET A 1 -32.01 -7.50 -17.59
N ASN A 2 -32.78 -6.60 -16.99
CA ASN A 2 -32.29 -5.30 -16.52
C ASN A 2 -31.80 -5.49 -15.09
N GLU A 3 -30.51 -5.31 -14.83
CA GLU A 3 -30.02 -5.10 -13.47
C GLU A 3 -30.80 -3.92 -12.86
N PRO A 4 -31.48 -4.12 -11.72
CA PRO A 4 -32.14 -3.01 -11.06
C PRO A 4 -31.04 -2.05 -10.61
N ASN A 5 -31.15 -0.79 -11.03
CA ASN A 5 -30.26 0.31 -10.66
C ASN A 5 -30.34 0.53 -9.14
N ILE A 6 -29.57 -0.25 -8.38
CA ILE A 6 -29.61 -0.31 -6.90
C ILE A 6 -29.42 1.08 -6.31
N LEU A 7 -28.62 1.93 -6.97
CA LEU A 7 -28.32 3.31 -6.59
C LEU A 7 -29.50 4.29 -6.70
N ARG A 8 -30.57 3.97 -7.45
CA ARG A 8 -31.79 4.81 -7.56
C ARG A 8 -32.96 4.33 -6.69
N SER A 9 -32.74 3.32 -5.85
CA SER A 9 -33.73 2.80 -4.92
C SER A 9 -33.53 3.39 -3.52
N ALA A 10 -34.55 3.36 -2.66
CA ALA A 10 -34.42 3.75 -1.24
C ALA A 10 -33.29 2.99 -0.51
N ARG A 11 -32.91 1.79 -0.99
CA ARG A 11 -31.75 1.05 -0.51
C ARG A 11 -30.42 1.64 -0.99
N GLY A 12 -30.35 2.15 -2.22
CA GLY A 12 -29.16 2.83 -2.75
C GLY A 12 -28.80 4.09 -1.97
N GLU A 13 -29.82 4.87 -1.58
CA GLU A 13 -29.64 6.05 -0.73
C GLU A 13 -29.10 5.66 0.66
N GLN A 14 -29.60 4.57 1.25
CA GLN A 14 -29.12 4.05 2.54
C GLN A 14 -27.67 3.55 2.47
N ILE A 15 -27.27 2.86 1.40
CA ILE A 15 -25.88 2.44 1.17
C ILE A 15 -24.97 3.67 1.07
N ALA A 16 -25.39 4.69 0.31
CA ALA A 16 -24.62 5.92 0.15
C ALA A 16 -24.44 6.67 1.47
N ASP A 17 -25.49 6.79 2.29
CA ASP A 17 -25.42 7.44 3.59
C ASP A 17 -24.50 6.69 4.58
N VAL A 18 -24.54 5.35 4.61
CA VAL A 18 -23.61 4.56 5.43
C VAL A 18 -22.17 4.71 4.94
N ALA A 19 -21.93 4.62 3.63
CA ALA A 19 -20.59 4.74 3.06
C ALA A 19 -19.99 6.13 3.30
N GLN A 20 -20.78 7.20 3.17
CA GLN A 20 -20.32 8.57 3.44
C GLN A 20 -19.98 8.79 4.91
N ARG A 21 -20.80 8.27 5.85
CA ARG A 21 -20.50 8.38 7.29
C ARG A 21 -19.22 7.61 7.66
N LEU A 22 -19.07 6.39 7.15
CA LEU A 22 -17.86 5.60 7.38
C LEU A 22 -16.63 6.27 6.77
N HIS A 23 -16.71 6.83 5.56
CA HIS A 23 -15.57 7.54 4.98
C HIS A 23 -15.21 8.81 5.76
N ALA A 24 -16.20 9.52 6.32
CA ALA A 24 -15.94 10.68 7.18
C ALA A 24 -15.19 10.30 8.47
N GLU A 25 -15.47 9.12 9.03
CA GLU A 25 -14.78 8.58 10.20
C GLU A 25 -13.41 7.97 9.84
N PHE A 26 -13.30 7.36 8.65
CA PHE A 26 -12.11 6.67 8.16
C PHE A 26 -11.59 7.27 6.83
N PRO A 27 -11.07 8.51 6.84
CA PRO A 27 -10.76 9.25 5.61
C PRO A 27 -9.57 8.68 4.82
N ARG A 28 -8.79 7.78 5.43
CA ARG A 28 -7.66 7.10 4.78
C ARG A 28 -8.10 5.97 3.84
N VAL A 29 -9.32 5.47 4.00
CA VAL A 29 -9.88 4.46 3.10
C VAL A 29 -10.60 5.18 1.95
N PRO A 30 -10.26 4.91 0.67
CA PRO A 30 -10.93 5.53 -0.46
C PRO A 30 -12.44 5.30 -0.42
N LEU A 31 -13.22 6.35 -0.69
CA LEU A 31 -14.69 6.28 -0.64
C LEU A 31 -15.26 5.15 -1.53
N ALA A 32 -14.66 4.90 -2.69
CA ALA A 32 -15.05 3.80 -3.57
C ALA A 32 -14.87 2.41 -2.91
N GLU A 33 -13.80 2.21 -2.16
CA GLU A 33 -13.54 0.95 -1.42
C GLU A 33 -14.54 0.80 -0.26
N VAL A 34 -14.87 1.89 0.44
CA VAL A 34 -15.92 1.89 1.46
C VAL A 34 -17.28 1.51 0.86
N PHE A 35 -17.61 2.01 -0.33
CA PHE A 35 -18.83 1.63 -1.04
C PHE A 35 -18.89 0.13 -1.35
N GLU A 36 -17.81 -0.45 -1.88
CA GLU A 36 -17.74 -1.89 -2.16
C GLU A 36 -17.93 -2.71 -0.88
N ILE A 37 -17.27 -2.34 0.22
CA ILE A 37 -17.43 -3.01 1.52
C ILE A 37 -18.89 -2.98 1.97
N VAL A 38 -19.55 -1.82 1.93
CA VAL A 38 -20.95 -1.69 2.35
C VAL A 38 -21.89 -2.50 1.45
N ILE A 39 -21.62 -2.55 0.13
CA ILE A 39 -22.40 -3.34 -0.82
C ILE A 39 -22.22 -4.84 -0.57
N GLU A 40 -21.00 -5.31 -0.30
CA GLU A 40 -20.72 -6.70 0.01
C GLU A 40 -21.41 -7.14 1.31
N GLU A 41 -21.29 -6.36 2.37
CA GLU A 41 -21.98 -6.63 3.64
C GLU A 41 -23.49 -6.66 3.47
N HIS A 42 -24.02 -5.73 2.66
CA HIS A 42 -25.45 -5.74 2.35
C HIS A 42 -25.86 -6.98 1.57
N ARG A 43 -25.10 -7.40 0.56
CA ARG A 43 -25.36 -8.63 -0.21
C ARG A 43 -25.35 -9.87 0.66
N ALA A 44 -24.34 -10.02 1.54
CA ALA A 44 -24.24 -11.16 2.44
C ALA A 44 -25.46 -11.28 3.36
N ILE A 45 -26.01 -10.15 3.82
CA ILE A 45 -27.24 -10.12 4.62
C ILE A 45 -28.47 -10.45 3.76
N LEU A 46 -28.57 -9.93 2.53
CA LEU A 46 -29.67 -10.24 1.62
C LEU A 46 -29.75 -11.72 1.22
N ASP A 47 -28.61 -12.41 1.14
CA ASP A 47 -28.56 -13.84 0.86
C ASP A 47 -29.20 -14.68 1.99
N HIS A 48 -29.25 -14.14 3.21
CA HIS A 48 -29.84 -14.79 4.39
C HIS A 48 -31.26 -14.27 4.69
N ASP A 49 -31.51 -12.97 4.53
CA ASP A 49 -32.80 -12.32 4.72
C ASP A 49 -33.01 -11.17 3.71
N PRO A 50 -33.81 -11.39 2.64
CA PRO A 50 -34.02 -10.39 1.59
C PRO A 50 -34.87 -9.18 2.05
N ALA A 51 -35.55 -9.28 3.19
CA ALA A 51 -36.34 -8.21 3.79
C ALA A 51 -35.54 -7.41 4.84
N ALA A 52 -34.32 -7.83 5.17
CA ALA A 52 -33.49 -7.17 6.17
C ALA A 52 -33.24 -5.70 5.78
N PRO A 53 -33.56 -4.75 6.67
CA PRO A 53 -33.25 -3.35 6.43
C PRO A 53 -31.75 -3.11 6.56
N ILE A 54 -31.21 -2.11 5.83
CA ILE A 54 -29.84 -1.62 6.00
C ILE A 54 -29.76 -0.90 7.35
N THR A 55 -29.67 -1.69 8.40
CA THR A 55 -29.61 -1.26 9.81
C THR A 55 -28.29 -1.71 10.41
N GLY A 56 -28.12 -1.45 11.72
CA GLY A 56 -26.86 -1.53 12.46
C GLY A 56 -25.99 -2.76 12.23
N LEU A 57 -26.52 -3.90 11.75
CA LEU A 57 -25.73 -5.08 11.42
C LEU A 57 -24.85 -4.89 10.16
N VAL A 58 -25.40 -4.31 9.06
CA VAL A 58 -24.62 -3.98 7.85
C VAL A 58 -23.57 -2.92 8.20
N ALA A 59 -23.98 -1.91 8.96
CA ALA A 59 -23.10 -0.83 9.38
C ALA A 59 -21.98 -1.32 10.32
N ALA A 60 -22.26 -2.28 11.22
CA ALA A 60 -21.25 -2.84 12.12
C ALA A 60 -20.23 -3.71 11.38
N GLY A 61 -20.67 -4.60 10.47
CA GLY A 61 -19.77 -5.40 9.64
C GLY A 61 -18.89 -4.53 8.74
N ALA A 62 -19.49 -3.52 8.10
CA ALA A 62 -18.77 -2.56 7.28
C ALA A 62 -17.81 -1.70 8.12
N LEU A 63 -18.23 -1.26 9.31
CA LEU A 63 -17.39 -0.50 10.24
C LEU A 63 -16.13 -1.26 10.62
N GLU A 64 -16.25 -2.54 11.01
CA GLU A 64 -15.10 -3.36 11.39
C GLU A 64 -14.11 -3.52 10.21
N ARG A 65 -14.62 -3.81 9.01
CA ARG A 65 -13.79 -3.97 7.81
C ARG A 65 -13.11 -2.68 7.39
N VAL A 66 -13.81 -1.55 7.43
CA VAL A 66 -13.26 -0.22 7.12
C VAL A 66 -12.21 0.20 8.15
N ALA A 67 -12.48 0.00 9.45
CA ALA A 67 -11.53 0.29 10.51
C ALA A 67 -10.24 -0.53 10.36
N ARG A 68 -10.37 -1.84 10.09
CA ARG A 68 -9.22 -2.70 9.81
C ARG A 68 -8.41 -2.23 8.60
N ARG A 69 -9.08 -1.81 7.53
CA ARG A 69 -8.40 -1.30 6.33
C ARG A 69 -7.65 -0.01 6.61
N GLN A 70 -8.21 0.90 7.40
CA GLN A 70 -7.51 2.10 7.84
C GLN A 70 -6.26 1.76 8.64
N SER A 71 -6.33 0.83 9.60
CA SER A 71 -5.14 0.42 10.35
C SER A 71 -4.03 -0.13 9.44
N ILE A 72 -4.40 -0.87 8.39
CA ILE A 72 -3.43 -1.32 7.37
C ILE A 72 -2.85 -0.13 6.61
N ALA A 73 -3.68 0.81 6.16
CA ALA A 73 -3.22 2.00 5.44
C ALA A 73 -2.27 2.88 6.30
N GLU A 74 -2.51 2.93 7.60
CA GLU A 74 -1.64 3.62 8.57
C GLU A 74 -0.29 2.90 8.71
N LEU A 75 -0.29 1.57 8.79
CA LEU A 75 0.94 0.78 8.81
C LEU A 75 1.71 0.91 7.49
N GLU A 76 1.03 0.89 6.35
CA GLU A 76 1.64 1.12 5.03
C GLU A 76 2.32 2.50 4.97
N GLN A 77 1.66 3.55 5.45
CA GLN A 77 2.26 4.89 5.54
C GLN A 77 3.44 4.95 6.50
N LEU A 78 3.37 4.28 7.65
CA LEU A 78 4.50 4.21 8.59
C LEU A 78 5.69 3.49 7.95
N MET A 79 5.45 2.36 7.26
CA MET A 79 6.48 1.62 6.53
C MET A 79 7.05 2.37 5.31
N LEU A 80 6.32 3.36 4.79
CA LEU A 80 6.82 4.28 3.75
C LEU A 80 7.63 5.43 4.36
N THR A 81 7.22 5.92 5.52
CA THR A 81 7.86 7.07 6.19
C THR A 81 9.18 6.66 6.86
N ASP A 82 9.25 5.44 7.41
CA ASP A 82 10.45 4.90 8.08
C ASP A 82 11.59 4.49 7.11
N ARG A 83 11.32 4.52 5.80
CA ARG A 83 12.36 4.31 4.76
C ARG A 83 13.18 5.55 4.43
N THR A 84 12.96 6.65 5.14
CA THR A 84 13.91 7.76 5.17
C THR A 84 15.08 7.52 6.15
N SER A 85 15.27 6.26 6.53
CA SER A 85 16.42 5.80 7.32
C SER A 85 17.72 6.14 6.61
N ALA A 86 18.61 6.84 7.31
CA ALA A 86 19.94 7.15 6.81
C ALA A 86 20.70 5.85 6.51
N LEU A 87 21.29 5.76 5.31
CA LEU A 87 22.12 4.61 4.97
C LEU A 87 23.28 4.47 5.95
N HIS A 88 23.37 3.31 6.60
CA HIS A 88 24.52 2.92 7.38
C HIS A 88 25.51 2.21 6.47
N TRP A 89 26.70 2.80 6.35
CA TRP A 89 27.77 2.27 5.51
C TRP A 89 28.73 1.45 6.38
N ALA A 90 28.68 0.13 6.25
CA ALA A 90 29.81 -0.68 6.66
C ALA A 90 30.92 -0.47 5.62
N SER A 91 32.13 -0.13 6.05
CA SER A 91 33.31 -0.17 5.19
C SER A 91 34.13 -1.41 5.51
N PRO A 92 33.85 -2.56 4.86
CA PRO A 92 34.74 -3.69 4.87
C PRO A 92 35.71 -3.55 3.70
N ASP A 93 36.97 -3.21 4.00
CA ASP A 93 38.13 -3.35 3.12
C ASP A 93 38.00 -2.91 1.64
N ARG A 94 38.62 -1.75 1.33
CA ARG A 94 39.16 -1.39 0.01
C ARG A 94 38.23 -1.67 -1.18
N ASP A 95 37.36 -0.70 -1.48
CA ASP A 95 36.57 -0.61 -2.71
C ASP A 95 35.17 -1.26 -2.70
N ILE A 96 34.68 -1.70 -1.54
CA ILE A 96 33.29 -2.15 -1.36
C ILE A 96 32.59 -1.35 -0.26
N TRP A 97 31.37 -0.89 -0.53
CA TRP A 97 30.47 -0.27 0.43
C TRP A 97 29.17 -1.06 0.50
N VAL A 98 28.78 -1.47 1.71
CA VAL A 98 27.49 -2.14 1.94
C VAL A 98 26.57 -1.14 2.61
N ALA A 99 25.37 -0.98 2.04
CA ALA A 99 24.34 -0.08 2.52
C ALA A 99 23.28 -0.88 3.29
N GLU A 100 22.99 -0.44 4.51
CA GLU A 100 21.92 -0.97 5.35
C GLU A 100 21.00 0.16 5.82
N ASP A 101 19.72 -0.15 6.03
CA ASP A 101 18.72 0.71 6.68
C ASP A 101 18.05 -0.04 7.84
N ASN A 102 17.06 0.58 8.51
CA ASN A 102 16.32 -0.05 9.61
C ASN A 102 15.51 -1.29 9.18
N ALA A 103 15.28 -1.49 7.88
CA ALA A 103 14.62 -2.67 7.32
C ALA A 103 15.62 -3.76 6.89
N GLY A 104 16.92 -3.47 6.88
CA GLY A 104 18.00 -4.42 6.64
C GLY A 104 18.92 -4.03 5.49
N TRP A 105 19.40 -5.03 4.74
CA TRP A 105 20.31 -4.81 3.62
C TRP A 105 19.65 -4.09 2.44
N VAL A 106 20.23 -2.98 1.99
CA VAL A 106 19.71 -2.13 0.89
C VAL A 106 20.45 -2.38 -0.42
N GLY A 107 21.75 -2.67 -0.34
CA GLY A 107 22.56 -2.92 -1.53
C GLY A 107 24.06 -2.82 -1.27
N MET A 108 24.81 -2.84 -2.37
CA MET A 108 26.27 -2.77 -2.37
C MET A 108 26.73 -1.85 -3.49
N ILE A 109 27.80 -1.10 -3.21
CA ILE A 109 28.57 -0.36 -4.20
C ILE A 109 29.95 -1.02 -4.25
N GLU A 110 30.43 -1.32 -5.45
CA GLU A 110 31.79 -1.80 -5.69
C GLU A 110 32.51 -0.80 -6.60
N ARG A 111 33.75 -0.41 -6.27
CA ARG A 111 34.53 0.46 -7.13
C ARG A 111 35.35 -0.36 -8.12
N HIS A 112 35.09 -0.12 -9.41
CA HIS A 112 35.84 -0.68 -10.53
C HIS A 112 36.72 0.42 -11.14
N GLY A 113 37.95 0.53 -10.62
CA GLY A 113 38.91 1.55 -11.08
C GLY A 113 38.44 2.98 -10.79
N ALA A 114 37.97 3.69 -11.83
CA ALA A 114 37.48 5.06 -11.73
C ALA A 114 35.94 5.16 -11.61
N HIS A 115 35.23 4.02 -11.62
CA HIS A 115 33.77 3.96 -11.60
C HIS A 115 33.26 3.18 -10.38
N PHE A 116 31.98 3.35 -10.07
CA PHE A 116 31.27 2.72 -8.96
C PHE A 116 30.08 1.94 -9.51
N HIS A 117 30.11 0.62 -9.40
CA HIS A 117 29.04 -0.28 -9.79
C HIS A 117 28.08 -0.48 -8.61
N VAL A 118 26.76 -0.47 -8.86
CA VAL A 118 25.76 -0.52 -7.80
C VAL A 118 24.81 -1.69 -8.00
N VAL A 119 24.67 -2.50 -6.95
CA VAL A 119 23.75 -3.64 -6.90
C VAL A 119 22.75 -3.43 -5.77
N GLY A 120 21.45 -3.50 -6.07
CA GLY A 120 20.38 -3.33 -5.09
C GLY A 120 20.06 -4.59 -4.28
N HIS A 121 19.17 -4.45 -3.29
CA HIS A 121 18.78 -5.51 -2.34
C HIS A 121 18.19 -6.81 -2.94
N LEU A 122 17.81 -6.85 -4.22
CA LEU A 122 17.35 -8.06 -4.91
C LEU A 122 18.40 -8.62 -5.87
N GLY A 123 19.64 -8.11 -5.81
CA GLY A 123 20.70 -8.44 -6.76
C GLY A 123 20.52 -7.77 -8.12
N GLN A 124 19.63 -6.78 -8.26
CA GLN A 124 19.45 -6.03 -9.49
C GLN A 124 20.62 -5.07 -9.72
N ASP A 125 21.09 -4.99 -10.97
CA ASP A 125 22.05 -4.00 -11.42
C ASP A 125 21.37 -2.62 -11.51
N LEU A 126 21.85 -1.67 -10.72
CA LEU A 126 21.36 -0.28 -10.70
C LEU A 126 22.25 0.65 -11.54
N GLY A 127 23.35 0.14 -12.10
CA GLY A 127 24.21 0.82 -13.05
C GLY A 127 25.58 1.20 -12.51
N ASP A 128 26.33 1.89 -13.39
CA ASP A 128 27.70 2.37 -13.13
C ASP A 128 27.74 3.89 -13.05
N PHE A 129 28.43 4.39 -12.03
CA PHE A 129 28.49 5.82 -11.70
C PHE A 129 29.94 6.31 -11.66
N ALA A 130 30.14 7.58 -12.01
CA ALA A 130 31.45 8.21 -12.02
C ALA A 130 31.94 8.62 -10.62
N ASP A 131 31.03 8.74 -9.65
CA ASP A 131 31.34 9.13 -8.29
C ASP A 131 30.44 8.41 -7.27
N LEU A 132 30.96 8.29 -6.04
CA LEU A 132 30.32 7.58 -4.95
C LEU A 132 29.00 8.23 -4.50
N THR A 133 28.83 9.55 -4.71
CA THR A 133 27.61 10.26 -4.29
C THR A 133 26.45 9.88 -5.20
N ALA A 134 26.67 9.83 -6.51
CA ALA A 134 25.69 9.39 -7.49
C ALA A 134 25.34 7.90 -7.30
N ALA A 135 26.34 7.06 -7.01
CA ALA A 135 26.14 5.65 -6.69
C ALA A 135 25.28 5.45 -5.43
N ALA A 136 25.56 6.21 -4.36
CA ALA A 136 24.77 6.20 -3.13
C ALA A 136 23.32 6.67 -3.35
N ALA A 137 23.12 7.68 -4.20
CA ALA A 137 21.78 8.17 -4.53
C ALA A 137 20.92 7.09 -5.21
N ALA A 138 21.50 6.26 -6.08
CA ALA A 138 20.79 5.17 -6.75
C ALA A 138 20.20 4.14 -5.77
N LEU A 139 20.89 3.87 -4.66
CA LEU A 139 20.37 2.98 -3.60
C LEU A 139 19.21 3.62 -2.84
N THR A 140 19.26 4.93 -2.56
CA THR A 140 18.16 5.64 -1.89
C THR A 140 16.93 5.85 -2.79
N HIS A 141 17.12 5.88 -4.11
CA HIS A 141 16.07 6.08 -5.10
C HIS A 141 15.50 4.78 -5.66
N THR A 142 15.80 3.63 -5.05
CA THR A 142 15.11 2.38 -5.38
C THR A 142 13.69 2.47 -4.81
N GLU A 143 12.88 3.29 -5.46
CA GLU A 143 11.46 3.39 -5.24
C GLU A 143 10.86 1.98 -5.29
N LEU A 144 9.95 1.73 -4.36
CA LEU A 144 9.02 0.63 -4.27
C LEU A 144 8.09 0.50 -5.49
N VAL A 145 8.57 0.60 -6.72
CA VAL A 145 7.74 0.55 -7.92
C VAL A 145 7.54 -0.88 -8.44
N GLN A 146 8.18 -1.91 -7.88
CA GLN A 146 8.10 -3.26 -8.45
C GLN A 146 7.41 -4.36 -7.63
N ILE A 147 6.98 -4.11 -6.39
CA ILE A 147 6.31 -5.17 -5.59
C ILE A 147 4.78 -5.07 -5.59
N TYR A 148 4.19 -3.90 -5.91
CA TYR A 148 2.71 -3.77 -5.96
C TYR A 148 2.08 -4.16 -7.30
N SER A 149 2.85 -4.37 -8.37
CA SER A 149 2.30 -4.76 -9.69
C SER A 149 2.11 -6.28 -9.85
N ALA A 150 2.56 -7.09 -8.88
CA ALA A 150 2.50 -8.55 -8.95
C ALA A 150 1.35 -9.18 -8.14
N ILE A 151 0.58 -8.38 -7.39
CA ILE A 151 -0.47 -8.87 -6.47
C ILE A 151 -1.88 -8.52 -6.95
N THR A 152 -2.02 -7.69 -8.00
CA THR A 152 -3.32 -7.41 -8.62
C THR A 152 -3.47 -8.20 -9.92
N PRO A 153 -4.25 -9.30 -9.96
CA PRO A 153 -4.68 -9.84 -11.24
C PRO A 153 -5.59 -8.82 -11.94
N ALA A 154 -5.42 -8.73 -13.26
CA ALA A 154 -6.18 -7.87 -14.17
C ALA A 154 -7.69 -8.13 -14.15
#